data_AF-A0A849TZC8-F1
#
_entry.id   AF-A0A849TZC8-F1
#
_cell.length_a   1.000
_cell.length_b   1.000
_cell.length_c   1.000
_cell.angle_alpha   90.00
_cell.angle_beta   90.00
_cell.angle_gamma   90.00
#
_symmetry.space_group_name_H-M   'P 1'
#
loop_
_entity.id
_entity.type
_entity.pdbx_description
1 polymer ?
#
loop_
_entity_poly.entity_id
_entity_poly.type
_entity_poly.pdbx_seq_one_letter_code
_entity_poly.pdbx_strand_id
1 'polypeptide(L)'
;FSITDRTPWALPILVEEGYLYDSSIYARFQPSGKVGMRRCVQEIVTTAGPICEIALPTANLCGIQLPTPGGGYFRLLPYSASRMILRQFEKTGTQFVMYLHPWEIDPDQPRMEGPVISKLRHYLNLERTEQRLQYLLRDFAFAPVANAIQPIRDMCQARVEGGAAACAVIG
;
A
#
# COMPACT_ATOMS: atom_id res chain seq x y z
N PHE A 1 -8.04 -6.20 2.01
CA PHE A 1 -8.73 -4.90 2.03
C PHE A 1 -9.92 -5.00 2.93
N SER A 2 -10.01 -4.08 3.89
CA SER A 2 -10.94 -4.17 5.02
C SER A 2 -12.02 -3.09 4.99
N ILE A 3 -11.77 -1.98 4.28
CA ILE A 3 -12.75 -0.93 4.03
C ILE A 3 -13.43 -1.19 2.68
N THR A 4 -14.74 -1.32 2.71
CA THR A 4 -15.63 -1.63 1.59
C THR A 4 -16.93 -0.86 1.74
N ASP A 5 -17.82 -0.94 0.75
CA ASP A 5 -19.18 -0.36 0.84
C ASP A 5 -20.00 -0.91 2.03
N ARG A 6 -19.57 -2.03 2.63
CA ARG A 6 -20.20 -2.63 3.82
C ARG A 6 -19.59 -2.16 5.14
N THR A 7 -18.41 -1.55 5.09
CA THR A 7 -17.65 -1.10 6.26
C THR A 7 -17.26 0.38 6.22
N PRO A 8 -18.09 1.31 5.69
CA PRO A 8 -17.73 2.73 5.65
C PRO A 8 -17.66 3.35 7.06
N TRP A 9 -18.35 2.74 8.03
CA TRP A 9 -18.35 3.14 9.44
C TRP A 9 -16.98 3.08 10.11
N ALA A 10 -16.03 2.31 9.55
CA ALA A 10 -14.73 2.13 10.19
C ALA A 10 -13.82 3.35 10.02
N LEU A 11 -13.98 4.15 8.95
CA LEU A 11 -13.17 5.34 8.72
C LEU A 11 -13.29 6.41 9.82
N PRO A 12 -14.50 6.84 10.25
CA PRO A 12 -14.59 7.78 11.36
C PRO A 12 -14.03 7.23 12.67
N ILE A 13 -14.17 5.93 12.95
CA ILE A 13 -13.56 5.31 14.14
C ILE A 13 -12.03 5.39 14.08
N LEU A 14 -11.42 5.13 12.91
CA LEU A 14 -9.98 5.31 12.75
C LEU A 14 -9.55 6.75 13.07
N VAL A 15 -10.33 7.75 12.66
CA VAL A 15 -10.04 9.15 13.00
C VAL A 15 -10.18 9.42 14.50
N GLU A 16 -11.23 8.90 15.14
CA GLU A 16 -11.48 9.03 16.60
C GLU A 16 -10.34 8.42 17.42
N GLU A 17 -9.80 7.27 16.99
CA GLU A 17 -8.65 6.60 17.60
C GLU A 17 -7.31 7.28 17.25
N GLY A 18 -7.35 8.36 16.47
CA GLY A 18 -6.18 9.16 16.15
C GLY A 18 -5.35 8.63 14.99
N TYR A 19 -5.85 7.75 14.12
CA TYR A 19 -5.15 7.42 12.88
C TYR A 19 -5.21 8.60 11.89
N LEU A 20 -4.10 8.84 11.20
CA LEU A 20 -3.96 9.91 10.22
C LEU A 20 -4.24 9.46 8.78
N TYR A 21 -4.06 8.17 8.53
CA TYR A 21 -4.18 7.59 7.22
C TYR A 21 -4.63 6.14 7.28
N ASP A 22 -5.20 5.66 6.17
CA ASP A 22 -5.55 4.27 5.90
C ASP A 22 -4.98 3.85 4.53
N SER A 23 -4.87 2.54 4.29
CA SER A 23 -4.56 1.97 2.97
C SER A 23 -5.33 0.66 2.77
N SER A 24 -6.59 0.66 3.22
CA SER A 24 -7.42 -0.54 3.29
C SER A 24 -8.56 -0.53 2.27
N ILE A 25 -8.72 0.53 1.46
CA ILE A 25 -9.73 0.61 0.39
C ILE A 25 -9.19 -0.04 -0.88
N TYR A 26 -9.95 -1.00 -1.42
CA TYR A 26 -9.60 -1.62 -2.70
C TYR A 26 -10.15 -0.81 -3.88
N ALA A 27 -9.26 -0.22 -4.68
CA ALA A 27 -9.61 0.64 -5.81
C ALA A 27 -10.53 -0.01 -6.87
N ARG A 28 -10.66 -1.35 -6.92
CA ARG A 28 -11.60 -2.03 -7.83
C ARG A 28 -13.08 -1.69 -7.54
N PHE A 29 -13.40 -1.19 -6.35
CA PHE A 29 -14.77 -0.83 -5.96
C PHE A 29 -15.11 0.66 -6.17
N GLN A 30 -14.25 1.46 -6.83
CA GLN A 30 -14.61 2.83 -7.18
C GLN A 30 -15.20 2.88 -8.62
N PRO A 31 -16.50 3.21 -8.80
CA PRO A 31 -17.15 3.30 -10.12
C PRO A 31 -16.54 4.38 -11.03
N SER A 32 -15.86 5.37 -10.44
CA SER A 32 -15.12 6.36 -11.17
C SER A 32 -13.76 5.79 -11.58
N GLY A 33 -13.65 5.27 -12.80
CA GLY A 33 -12.41 4.82 -13.46
C GLY A 33 -11.37 5.94 -13.69
N LYS A 34 -11.16 6.79 -12.69
CA LYS A 34 -10.27 7.97 -12.69
C LYS A 34 -9.48 8.06 -11.39
N VAL A 35 -9.03 6.95 -10.80
CA VAL A 35 -7.79 7.01 -10.01
C VAL A 35 -6.67 7.10 -11.03
N GLY A 36 -6.48 8.30 -11.60
CA GLY A 36 -5.35 8.56 -12.46
C GLY A 36 -4.07 8.31 -11.67
N MET A 37 -3.02 7.84 -12.34
CA MET A 37 -1.63 7.67 -11.85
C MET A 37 -1.05 8.84 -11.03
N ARG A 38 -1.76 9.97 -10.91
CA ARG A 38 -1.35 11.22 -10.28
C ARG A 38 -1.74 11.37 -8.81
N ARG A 39 -2.62 10.56 -8.23
CA ARG A 39 -2.95 10.66 -6.79
C ARG A 39 -2.95 9.28 -6.14
N CYS A 40 -1.80 8.87 -5.62
CA CYS A 40 -1.68 7.72 -4.71
C CYS A 40 -2.35 8.00 -3.36
N VAL A 41 -2.68 9.27 -3.06
CA VAL A 41 -3.27 9.69 -1.79
C VAL A 41 -4.51 10.52 -2.05
N GLN A 42 -5.58 10.20 -1.34
CA GLN A 42 -6.85 10.92 -1.37
C GLN A 42 -7.26 11.24 0.06
N GLU A 43 -7.60 12.49 0.34
CA GLU A 43 -8.23 12.84 1.60
C GLU A 43 -9.71 12.43 1.58
N ILE A 44 -10.17 11.78 2.65
CA ILE A 44 -11.56 11.41 2.90
C ILE A 44 -12.02 12.18 4.13
N VAL A 45 -13.07 12.98 3.96
CA VAL A 45 -13.72 13.68 5.06
C VAL A 45 -14.74 12.77 5.71
N THR A 46 -14.55 12.46 6.99
CA THR A 46 -15.49 11.67 7.80
C THR A 46 -16.23 12.56 8.79
N THR A 47 -17.20 12.00 9.50
CA THR A 47 -17.90 12.71 10.60
C THR A 47 -16.99 13.07 11.77
N ALA A 48 -15.87 12.36 11.94
CA ALA A 48 -14.89 12.58 12.99
C ALA A 48 -13.70 13.46 12.54
N GLY A 49 -13.62 13.81 11.25
CA GLY A 49 -12.52 14.59 10.67
C GLY A 49 -11.92 13.95 9.42
N PRO A 50 -10.86 14.55 8.85
CA PRO A 50 -10.20 14.05 7.65
C PRO A 50 -9.27 12.86 7.94
N ILE A 51 -9.21 11.91 7.01
CA ILE A 51 -8.23 10.83 6.97
C ILE A 51 -7.64 10.71 5.56
N CYS A 52 -6.33 10.47 5.46
CA CYS A 52 -5.69 10.22 4.17
C CYS A 52 -5.84 8.75 3.78
N GLU A 53 -6.53 8.44 2.68
CA GLU A 53 -6.49 7.12 2.06
C GLU A 53 -5.31 7.02 1.08
N ILE A 54 -4.51 5.98 1.23
CA ILE A 54 -3.42 5.66 0.31
C ILE A 54 -3.91 4.59 -0.66
N ALA A 55 -4.29 5.04 -1.84
CA ALA A 55 -4.65 4.18 -2.94
C ALA A 55 -3.45 3.38 -3.44
N LEU A 56 -3.67 2.08 -3.57
CA LEU A 56 -2.73 1.17 -4.19
C LEU A 56 -2.73 1.34 -5.72
N PRO A 57 -1.63 1.82 -6.34
CA PRO A 57 -1.62 2.12 -7.76
C PRO A 57 -1.74 0.85 -8.60
N THR A 58 -2.55 0.91 -9.67
CA THR A 58 -2.58 -0.14 -10.69
C THR A 58 -1.53 0.16 -11.77
N ALA A 59 -0.90 -0.89 -12.29
CA ALA A 59 0.04 -0.81 -13.40
C ALA A 59 -0.58 -1.44 -14.64
N ASN A 60 -0.33 -0.87 -15.82
CA ASN A 60 -0.65 -1.53 -17.08
C ASN A 60 0.58 -2.27 -17.60
N LEU A 61 0.50 -3.60 -17.68
CA LEU A 61 1.51 -4.44 -18.31
C LEU A 61 0.91 -5.09 -19.56
N CYS A 62 1.37 -4.68 -20.74
CA CYS A 62 0.93 -5.24 -22.03
C CYS A 62 -0.60 -5.24 -22.24
N GLY A 63 -1.30 -4.19 -21.79
CA GLY A 63 -2.76 -4.09 -21.88
C GLY A 63 -3.52 -4.68 -20.70
N ILE A 64 -2.83 -5.36 -19.77
CA ILE A 64 -3.44 -5.93 -18.56
C ILE A 64 -3.23 -4.96 -17.40
N GLN A 65 -4.32 -4.50 -16.77
CA GLN A 65 -4.25 -3.81 -15.49
C GLN A 65 -3.94 -4.82 -14.38
N LEU A 66 -2.70 -4.76 -13.89
CA LEU A 66 -2.28 -5.46 -12.70
C LEU A 66 -2.51 -4.53 -11.51
N PRO A 67 -3.21 -4.97 -10.45
CA PRO A 67 -3.09 -4.26 -9.18
C PRO A 67 -1.62 -4.25 -8.77
N THR A 68 -1.24 -3.25 -7.97
CA THR A 68 0.13 -2.94 -7.51
C THR A 68 1.04 -4.17 -7.46
N PRO A 69 2.28 -4.09 -7.95
CA PRO A 69 3.23 -5.21 -7.96
C PRO A 69 3.69 -5.67 -6.56
N GLY A 70 2.89 -5.44 -5.50
CA GLY A 70 3.04 -5.95 -4.14
C GLY A 70 2.28 -7.25 -3.88
N GLY A 71 2.55 -7.83 -2.71
CA GLY A 71 1.98 -9.10 -2.28
C GLY A 71 2.16 -10.20 -3.30
N GLY A 72 1.09 -10.98 -3.55
CA GLY A 72 1.11 -12.11 -4.48
C GLY A 72 1.58 -11.75 -5.89
N TYR A 73 1.33 -10.54 -6.38
CA TYR A 73 1.77 -10.14 -7.72
C TYR A 73 3.31 -10.01 -7.81
N PHE A 74 3.96 -9.54 -6.75
CA PHE A 74 5.42 -9.47 -6.68
C PHE A 74 6.06 -10.86 -6.85
N ARG A 75 5.48 -11.85 -6.16
CA ARG A 75 5.94 -13.24 -6.19
C ARG A 75 5.67 -13.89 -7.54
N LEU A 76 4.49 -13.68 -8.10
CA LEU A 76 4.09 -14.29 -9.37
C LEU A 76 4.91 -13.75 -10.56
N LEU A 77 5.17 -12.44 -10.59
CA LEU A 77 5.89 -11.81 -11.69
C LEU A 77 7.41 -12.05 -11.61
N PRO A 78 8.11 -12.20 -12.76
CA PRO A 78 9.56 -12.10 -12.79
C PRO A 78 10.02 -10.74 -12.27
N TYR A 79 11.15 -10.70 -11.55
CA TYR A 79 11.68 -9.47 -10.98
C TYR A 79 11.93 -8.37 -12.03
N SER A 80 12.35 -8.73 -13.25
CA SER A 80 12.52 -7.77 -14.35
C SER A 80 11.23 -7.05 -14.72
N ALA A 81 10.09 -7.74 -14.70
CA ALA A 81 8.78 -7.13 -14.96
C ALA A 81 8.37 -6.20 -13.82
N SER A 82 8.52 -6.65 -12.56
CA SER A 82 8.25 -5.80 -11.38
C SER A 82 9.13 -4.55 -11.40
N ARG A 83 10.43 -4.70 -11.66
CA ARG A 83 11.39 -3.59 -11.77
C ARG A 83 11.01 -2.62 -12.89
N MET A 84 10.62 -3.12 -14.06
CA MET A 84 10.19 -2.27 -15.18
C MET A 84 8.98 -1.40 -14.79
N ILE A 85 7.98 -2.00 -14.15
CA ILE A 85 6.76 -1.30 -13.69
C ILE A 85 7.14 -0.23 -12.66
N LEU A 86 7.95 -0.57 -11.66
CA LEU A 86 8.33 0.36 -10.60
C LEU A 86 9.17 1.53 -11.13
N ARG A 87 10.07 1.27 -12.09
CA ARG A 87 10.81 2.34 -12.78
C ARG A 87 9.91 3.26 -13.59
N GLN A 88 8.78 2.77 -14.10
CA GLN A 88 7.80 3.62 -14.76
C GLN A 88 7.12 4.56 -13.75
N PHE A 89 6.78 4.08 -12.56
CA PHE A 89 6.23 4.93 -11.49
C PHE A 89 7.21 6.00 -11.01
N GLU A 90 8.50 5.65 -10.83
CA GLU A 90 9.53 6.65 -10.51
C GLU A 90 9.62 7.75 -11.57
N LYS A 91 9.61 7.37 -12.86
CA LYS A 91 9.67 8.34 -13.97
C LYS A 91 8.47 9.30 -13.99
N THR A 92 7.30 8.84 -13.56
CA THR A 92 6.09 9.68 -13.52
C THR A 92 5.93 10.45 -12.21
N GLY A 93 6.88 10.30 -11.28
CA GLY A 93 6.79 10.87 -9.94
C GLY A 93 5.67 10.26 -9.09
N THR A 94 5.16 9.10 -9.49
CA THR A 94 4.08 8.42 -8.78
C THR A 94 4.68 7.71 -7.57
N GLN A 95 4.29 8.15 -6.38
CA GLN A 95 4.59 7.42 -5.14
C GLN A 95 3.83 6.10 -5.16
N PHE A 96 4.48 5.01 -4.75
CA PHE A 96 3.86 3.70 -4.64
C PHE A 96 4.05 3.13 -3.25
N VAL A 97 3.06 2.37 -2.79
CA VAL A 97 3.17 1.58 -1.56
C VAL A 97 3.43 0.13 -1.94
N MET A 98 4.52 -0.41 -1.40
CA MET A 98 4.82 -1.83 -1.47
C MET A 98 4.32 -2.49 -0.19
N TYR A 99 3.61 -3.60 -0.33
CA TYR A 99 3.21 -4.45 0.78
C TYR A 99 3.57 -5.90 0.46
N LEU A 100 3.79 -6.69 1.50
CA LEU A 100 4.01 -8.14 1.41
C LEU A 100 3.37 -8.79 2.64
N HIS A 101 2.87 -10.00 2.47
CA HIS A 101 2.49 -10.81 3.62
C HIS A 101 3.70 -11.62 4.08
N PRO A 102 3.85 -11.92 5.38
CA PRO A 102 4.96 -12.74 5.86
C PRO A 102 5.09 -14.07 5.12
N TRP A 103 3.98 -14.72 4.79
CA TRP A 103 3.98 -15.97 4.03
C TRP A 103 4.43 -15.81 2.56
N GLU A 104 4.54 -14.60 2.01
CA GLU A 104 5.07 -14.44 0.64
C GLU A 104 6.58 -14.72 0.58
N ILE A 105 7.28 -14.60 1.72
CA ILE A 105 8.73 -14.78 1.87
C ILE A 105 9.10 -15.98 2.76
N ASP A 106 8.14 -16.86 3.06
CA ASP A 106 8.35 -18.06 3.87
C ASP A 106 8.22 -19.32 3.00
N PRO A 107 9.33 -19.90 2.51
CA PRO A 107 9.33 -21.15 1.75
C PRO A 107 8.80 -22.36 2.53
N ASP A 108 8.92 -22.31 3.86
CA ASP A 108 8.65 -23.42 4.77
C ASP A 108 7.23 -23.39 5.33
N GLN A 109 6.41 -22.44 4.87
CA GLN A 109 5.02 -22.32 5.29
C GLN A 109 4.23 -23.62 5.06
N PRO A 110 3.23 -23.93 5.92
CA PRO A 110 2.38 -25.10 5.74
C PRO A 110 1.70 -25.13 4.36
N ARG A 111 1.70 -26.31 3.73
CA ARG A 111 0.98 -26.51 2.47
C ARG A 111 -0.46 -26.92 2.72
N MET A 112 -1.36 -26.01 2.41
CA MET A 112 -2.80 -26.19 2.44
C MET A 112 -3.33 -26.90 1.19
N GLU A 113 -4.25 -27.83 1.39
CA GLU A 113 -5.01 -28.44 0.31
C GLU A 113 -6.08 -27.50 -0.27
N GLY A 114 -6.40 -27.70 -1.55
CA GLY A 114 -7.38 -26.87 -2.24
C GLY A 114 -7.25 -26.90 -3.76
N PRO A 115 -7.98 -26.03 -4.47
CA PRO A 115 -7.97 -25.97 -5.93
C PRO A 115 -6.56 -25.72 -6.48
N VAL A 116 -6.22 -26.39 -7.59
CA VAL A 116 -4.87 -26.32 -8.21
C VAL A 116 -4.44 -24.88 -8.49
N ILE A 117 -5.34 -24.04 -8.99
CA ILE A 117 -5.07 -22.62 -9.27
C ILE A 117 -4.76 -21.85 -7.98
N SER A 118 -5.43 -22.18 -6.88
CA SER A 118 -5.16 -21.56 -5.57
C SER A 118 -3.77 -21.95 -5.10
N LYS A 119 -3.45 -23.24 -5.11
CA LYS A 119 -2.12 -23.76 -4.75
C LYS A 119 -1.02 -23.14 -5.61
N LEU A 120 -1.22 -23.08 -6.93
CA LEU A 120 -0.26 -22.44 -7.84
C LEU A 120 -0.01 -20.97 -7.44
N ARG A 121 -1.07 -20.17 -7.28
CA ARG A 121 -0.91 -18.76 -6.89
C ARG A 121 -0.27 -18.58 -5.52
N HIS A 122 -0.45 -19.57 -4.63
CA HIS A 122 0.01 -19.52 -3.25
C HIS A 122 1.47 -20.01 -3.07
N TYR A 123 1.98 -20.89 -3.94
CA TYR A 123 3.31 -21.49 -3.77
C TYR A 123 4.28 -21.22 -4.93
N LEU A 124 3.82 -20.69 -6.06
CA LEU A 124 4.71 -20.39 -7.19
C LEU A 124 5.77 -19.36 -6.79
N ASN A 125 7.04 -19.61 -7.14
CA ASN A 125 8.19 -18.74 -6.89
C ASN A 125 8.51 -18.44 -5.41
N LEU A 126 7.96 -19.17 -4.45
CA LEU A 126 8.12 -18.90 -3.02
C LEU A 126 9.59 -18.78 -2.60
N GLU A 127 10.41 -19.78 -2.98
CA GLU A 127 11.86 -19.84 -2.74
C GLU A 127 12.66 -18.67 -3.35
N ARG A 128 12.08 -17.94 -4.32
CA ARG A 128 12.75 -16.84 -5.02
C ARG A 128 12.35 -15.47 -4.46
N THR A 129 11.26 -15.38 -3.71
CA THR A 129 10.65 -14.09 -3.36
C THR A 129 11.54 -13.26 -2.45
N GLU A 130 12.20 -13.89 -1.48
CA GLU A 130 13.14 -13.21 -0.58
C GLU A 130 14.33 -12.60 -1.35
N GLN A 131 14.98 -13.37 -2.23
CA GLN A 131 16.08 -12.85 -3.04
C GLN A 131 15.63 -11.69 -3.95
N ARG A 132 14.41 -11.76 -4.50
CA ARG A 132 13.84 -10.65 -5.29
C ARG A 132 13.55 -9.43 -4.43
N LEU A 133 13.12 -9.61 -3.18
CA LEU A 133 12.94 -8.51 -2.23
C LEU A 133 14.28 -7.83 -1.93
N GLN A 134 15.37 -8.60 -1.77
CA GLN A 134 16.71 -8.03 -1.61
C GLN A 134 17.13 -7.18 -2.82
N TYR A 135 16.87 -7.66 -4.05
CA TYR A 135 17.12 -6.86 -5.25
C TYR A 135 16.25 -5.60 -5.30
N LEU A 136 14.98 -5.70 -4.91
CA LEU A 136 14.06 -4.58 -4.86
C LEU A 136 14.57 -3.49 -3.91
N LEU A 137 14.97 -3.86 -2.71
CA LEU A 137 15.48 -2.93 -1.70
C LEU A 137 16.83 -2.30 -2.08
N ARG A 138 17.60 -2.94 -2.96
CA ARG A 138 18.84 -2.38 -3.52
C ARG A 138 18.56 -1.43 -4.69
N ASP A 139 17.60 -1.78 -5.54
CA ASP A 139 17.33 -1.05 -6.78
C ASP A 139 16.45 0.20 -6.56
N PHE A 140 15.77 0.34 -5.42
CA PHE A 140 14.82 1.42 -5.11
C PHE A 140 14.95 1.91 -3.66
N ALA A 141 14.61 3.18 -3.42
CA ALA A 141 14.57 3.75 -2.08
C ALA A 141 13.18 3.61 -1.45
N PHE A 142 13.13 3.08 -0.24
CA PHE A 142 11.90 2.95 0.54
C PHE A 142 12.01 3.73 1.84
N ALA A 143 10.87 4.24 2.30
CA ALA A 143 10.73 4.87 3.59
C ALA A 143 9.35 4.51 4.19
N PRO A 144 9.16 4.62 5.52
CA PRO A 144 7.85 4.50 6.13
C PRO A 144 6.86 5.46 5.47
N VAL A 145 5.60 5.07 5.35
CA VAL A 145 4.53 5.88 4.75
C VAL A 145 4.47 7.29 5.34
N ALA A 146 4.50 7.40 6.67
CA ALA A 146 4.49 8.67 7.40
C ALA A 146 5.64 9.61 6.99
N ASN A 147 6.73 9.06 6.48
CA ASN A 147 7.88 9.82 6.01
C ASN A 147 7.82 9.99 4.50
N ALA A 148 7.36 9.03 3.71
CA ALA A 148 7.42 9.08 2.26
C ALA A 148 6.34 9.99 1.64
N ILE A 149 5.17 10.09 2.27
CA ILE A 149 3.99 10.71 1.69
C ILE A 149 3.79 12.11 2.29
N GLN A 150 3.90 13.15 1.47
CA GLN A 150 3.95 14.54 1.94
C GLN A 150 2.73 14.95 2.80
N PRO A 151 1.47 14.76 2.36
CA PRO A 151 0.32 15.15 3.19
C PRO A 151 0.32 14.47 4.57
N ILE A 152 0.71 13.19 4.62
CA ILE A 152 0.76 12.43 5.87
C ILE A 152 1.92 12.90 6.75
N ARG A 153 3.07 13.17 6.15
CA ARG A 153 4.25 13.73 6.84
C ARG A 153 3.91 15.06 7.52
N ASP A 154 3.22 15.95 6.81
CA ASP A 154 2.83 17.26 7.32
C ASP A 154 1.87 17.11 8.50
N MET A 155 0.89 16.20 8.42
CA MET A 155 -0.02 15.88 9.53
C MET A 155 0.73 15.31 10.74
N CYS A 156 1.71 14.43 10.53
CA CYS A 156 2.55 13.90 11.60
C CYS A 156 3.36 14.99 12.29
N GLN A 157 3.97 15.91 11.53
CA GLN A 157 4.76 17.02 12.07
C GLN A 157 3.89 17.99 12.87
N ALA A 158 2.74 18.39 12.33
CA ALA A 158 1.79 19.26 13.02
C ALA A 158 1.31 18.69 14.36
N ARG A 159 1.15 17.35 14.46
CA ARG A 159 0.82 16.70 15.74
C ARG A 159 1.95 16.75 16.75
N VAL A 160 3.20 16.55 16.31
CA VAL A 160 4.36 16.63 17.21
C VAL A 160 4.51 18.06 17.74
N GLU A 161 4.36 19.06 16.89
CA GLU A 161 4.42 20.47 17.27
C GLU A 161 3.25 20.88 18.19
N GLY A 162 2.03 20.45 17.88
CA GLY A 162 0.84 20.69 18.70
C GLY A 162 0.90 20.00 20.07
N GLY A 163 1.43 18.78 20.13
CA GLY A 163 1.66 18.05 21.38
C GLY A 163 2.79 18.64 22.22
N ALA A 164 3.87 19.12 21.59
CA ALA A 164 4.94 19.84 22.26
C ALA A 164 4.45 21.19 22.82
N ALA A 165 3.64 21.92 22.06
CA ALA A 165 3.01 23.16 22.50
C ALA A 165 2.02 22.94 23.67
N ALA A 166 1.22 21.88 23.61
CA ALA A 166 0.31 21.52 24.71
C ALA A 166 1.07 21.17 25.99
N CYS A 167 2.23 20.52 25.89
CA CYS A 167 3.08 20.18 27.04
C CYS A 167 3.81 21.40 27.63
N ALA A 168 4.17 22.39 26.80
CA ALA A 168 4.85 23.61 27.23
C ALA A 168 3.95 24.62 27.97
N VAL A 169 2.62 24.49 27.88
CA VAL A 169 1.65 25.37 28.56
C VAL A 169 1.32 24.88 29.99
N ILE A 170 1.76 23.68 30.36
CA ILE A 170 1.48 23.05 31.66
C ILE A 170 2.68 23.09 32.62
N GLY A 171 3.75 23.81 32.27
CA GLY A 171 4.99 23.95 33.05
C GLY A 171 5.09 25.22 33.86
#